data_AF-A0A8C9WM49-F1
#
_entry.id   AF-A0A8C9WM49-F1
#
_cell.length_a   1.000
_cell.length_b   1.000
_cell.length_c   1.000
_cell.angle_alpha   90.00
_cell.angle_beta   90.00
_cell.angle_gamma   90.00
#
_symmetry.space_group_name_H-M   'P 1'
#
loop_
_entity.id
_entity.type
_entity.pdbx_description
1 polymer ?
#
loop_
_entity_poly.entity_id
_entity_poly.type
_entity_poly.pdbx_seq_one_letter_code
_entity_poly.pdbx_strand_id
1 'polypeptide(L)'
;ESLRRRRKELDEKEEQLKESLFKFNKFLKVCARLAVATPSKRPSGAEQGHHSMLISAGVGFGKGAKLYTENHVLRLFSIYPSPLSQFGEIWELVARFDTLLATREQLLGRESEGRQLGEALRQQHRRFVDEQSDRILRYNNQLSELQTRLEQVRSLALKWEATWNHIQSISARETLLLGQIKVTTLNLFHMMGGQTDDENGVGIGDTLGQLDRVMPSQLTYGIGRYTPIMSHEKH
;
A
#
# COMPACT_ATOMS: atom_id res chain seq x y z
N GLU A 1 1.50 -47.49 38.08
CA GLU A 1 1.26 -46.85 39.41
C GLU A 1 2.09 -45.60 39.69
N SER A 2 3.31 -45.45 39.17
CA SER A 2 4.19 -44.29 39.51
C SER A 2 3.68 -42.92 39.05
N LEU A 3 3.06 -42.81 37.86
CA LEU A 3 2.50 -41.53 37.38
C LEU A 3 1.31 -41.03 38.20
N ARG A 4 0.48 -41.95 38.72
CA ARG A 4 -0.65 -41.60 39.62
C ARG A 4 -0.16 -41.12 40.98
N ARG A 5 0.90 -41.73 41.53
CA ARG A 5 1.55 -41.24 42.76
C ARG A 5 2.17 -39.86 42.55
N ARG A 6 2.92 -39.66 41.46
CA ARG A 6 3.55 -38.38 41.14
C ARG A 6 2.53 -37.25 40.91
N ARG A 7 1.35 -37.57 40.36
CA ARG A 7 0.25 -36.61 40.21
C ARG A 7 -0.37 -36.24 41.56
N LYS A 8 -0.64 -37.23 42.43
CA LYS A 8 -1.10 -36.95 43.80
C LYS A 8 -0.10 -36.13 44.61
N GLU A 9 1.19 -36.45 44.54
CA GLU A 9 2.25 -35.68 45.19
C GLU A 9 2.35 -34.24 44.65
N LEU A 10 2.10 -34.03 43.36
CA LEU A 10 2.03 -32.70 42.75
C LEU A 10 0.82 -31.91 43.24
N ASP A 11 -0.35 -32.56 43.30
CA ASP A 11 -1.60 -31.93 43.77
C ASP A 11 -1.50 -31.56 45.26
N GLU A 12 -0.90 -32.42 46.09
CA GLU A 12 -0.62 -32.16 47.51
C GLU A 12 0.35 -30.99 47.70
N LYS A 13 1.43 -30.94 46.89
CA LYS A 13 2.37 -29.81 46.91
C LYS A 13 1.73 -28.51 46.41
N GLU A 14 0.83 -28.59 45.43
CA GLU A 14 0.07 -27.44 44.93
C GLU A 14 -0.83 -26.86 46.03
N GLU A 15 -1.55 -27.70 46.76
CA GLU A 15 -2.38 -27.25 47.89
C GLU A 15 -1.56 -26.66 49.04
N GLN A 16 -0.43 -27.28 49.39
CA GLN A 16 0.51 -26.69 50.37
C GLN A 16 1.03 -25.32 49.91
N LEU A 17 1.27 -25.14 48.62
CA LEU A 17 1.69 -23.86 48.05
C LEU A 17 0.57 -22.82 48.12
N LYS A 18 -0.68 -23.21 47.85
CA LYS A 18 -1.87 -22.34 47.92
C LYS A 18 -2.15 -21.90 49.36
N GLU A 19 -2.09 -22.81 50.32
CA GLU A 19 -2.28 -22.49 51.74
C GLU A 19 -1.20 -21.51 52.24
N SER A 20 0.05 -21.76 51.87
CA SER A 20 1.15 -20.88 52.23
C SER A 20 1.04 -19.51 51.52
N LEU A 21 0.53 -19.45 50.28
CA LEU A 21 0.24 -18.20 49.56
C LEU A 21 -0.85 -17.41 50.26
N PHE A 22 -1.90 -18.09 50.71
CA PHE A 22 -3.01 -17.46 51.42
C PHE A 22 -2.54 -16.84 52.75
N LYS A 23 -1.72 -17.57 53.52
CA LYS A 23 -1.09 -17.05 54.75
C LYS A 23 -0.21 -15.83 54.43
N PHE A 24 0.58 -15.88 53.36
CA PHE A 24 1.45 -14.78 52.94
C PHE A 24 0.69 -13.54 52.49
N ASN A 25 -0.39 -13.71 51.73
CA ASN A 25 -1.22 -12.60 51.27
C ASN A 25 -1.96 -11.93 52.46
N LYS A 26 -2.46 -12.73 53.41
CA LYS A 26 -3.02 -12.25 54.67
C LYS A 26 -1.99 -11.43 55.46
N PHE A 27 -0.74 -11.90 55.51
CA PHE A 27 0.36 -11.18 56.12
C PHE A 27 0.67 -9.85 55.42
N LEU A 28 0.79 -9.84 54.09
CA LEU A 28 0.99 -8.61 53.32
C LEU A 28 -0.12 -7.60 53.57
N LYS A 29 -1.38 -8.05 53.67
CA LYS A 29 -2.53 -7.19 53.96
C LYS A 29 -2.48 -6.60 55.36
N VAL A 30 -1.99 -7.36 56.35
CA VAL A 30 -1.77 -6.87 57.72
C VAL A 30 -0.60 -5.89 57.77
N CYS A 31 0.52 -6.18 57.11
CA CYS A 31 1.65 -5.26 56.97
C CYS A 31 1.28 -3.96 56.26
N ALA A 32 0.51 -4.03 55.17
CA ALA A 32 0.02 -2.85 54.46
C ALA A 32 -0.87 -1.97 55.35
N ARG A 33 -1.74 -2.58 56.17
CA ARG A 33 -2.57 -1.84 57.15
C ARG A 33 -1.74 -1.24 58.29
N LEU A 34 -0.72 -1.95 58.77
CA LEU A 34 0.18 -1.48 59.83
C LEU A 34 1.11 -0.35 59.35
N ALA A 35 1.55 -0.38 58.10
CA ALA A 35 2.32 0.69 57.47
C ALA A 35 1.52 2.00 57.35
N VAL A 36 0.19 1.91 57.25
CA VAL A 36 -0.72 3.07 57.25
C VAL A 36 -1.09 3.52 58.67
N ALA A 37 -1.12 2.60 59.65
CA ALA A 37 -1.50 2.87 61.04
C ALA A 37 -0.37 3.40 61.93
N THR A 38 0.90 3.28 61.51
CA THR A 38 2.03 3.93 62.18
C THR A 38 2.26 5.33 61.62
N PRO A 39 2.12 6.41 62.41
CA PRO A 39 2.74 7.67 62.05
C PRO A 39 4.24 7.45 62.17
N SER A 40 4.87 7.09 61.05
CA SER A 40 6.33 7.11 60.92
C SER A 40 6.79 8.48 61.40
N LYS A 41 7.61 8.53 62.47
CA LYS A 41 8.47 9.68 62.72
C LYS A 41 9.20 9.91 61.41
N ARG A 42 8.87 11.01 60.72
CA ARG A 42 9.37 11.35 59.39
C ARG A 42 10.85 10.99 59.30
N PRO A 43 11.26 10.01 58.50
CA PRO A 43 12.66 9.94 58.13
C PRO A 43 12.97 11.23 57.36
N SER A 44 14.11 11.84 57.65
CA SER A 44 14.53 13.07 57.00
C SER A 44 14.45 12.93 55.47
N GLY A 45 14.16 14.02 54.75
CA GLY A 45 13.85 14.03 53.32
C GLY A 45 14.87 13.36 52.38
N ALA A 46 16.03 12.96 52.88
CA ALA A 46 17.00 12.12 52.16
C ALA A 46 16.46 10.69 51.87
N GLU A 47 15.71 10.07 52.78
CA GLU A 47 15.29 8.66 52.61
C GLU A 47 14.10 8.49 51.65
N GLN A 48 13.24 9.51 51.53
CA GLN A 48 12.12 9.51 50.57
C GLN A 48 12.60 9.65 49.12
N GLY A 49 13.69 10.41 48.91
CA GLY A 49 14.36 10.48 47.60
C GLY A 49 14.90 9.11 47.18
N HIS A 50 15.46 8.35 48.12
CA HIS A 50 15.94 6.99 47.86
C HIS A 50 14.80 6.02 47.58
N HIS A 51 13.66 6.14 48.25
CA HIS A 51 12.50 5.26 48.03
C HIS A 51 11.78 5.53 46.69
N SER A 52 11.68 6.80 46.28
CA SER A 52 11.16 7.18 44.95
C SER A 52 12.15 6.81 43.85
N MET A 53 13.46 6.98 44.10
CA MET A 53 14.51 6.54 43.21
C MET A 53 14.55 5.01 43.11
N LEU A 54 14.25 4.25 44.18
CA LEU A 54 14.20 2.77 44.21
C LEU A 54 13.01 2.18 43.46
N ILE A 55 11.85 2.84 43.47
CA ILE A 55 10.70 2.44 42.64
C ILE A 55 11.03 2.67 41.15
N SER A 56 11.77 3.74 40.82
CA SER A 56 12.29 3.96 39.47
C SER A 56 13.56 3.17 39.13
N ALA A 57 14.32 2.73 40.13
CA ALA A 57 15.59 2.01 40.01
C ALA A 57 15.46 0.50 40.23
N GLY A 58 14.24 -0.02 40.43
CA GLY A 58 13.92 -1.45 40.34
C GLY A 58 14.17 -2.08 38.95
N VAL A 59 14.86 -1.34 38.07
CA VAL A 59 15.34 -1.73 36.74
C VAL A 59 16.78 -2.30 36.82
N GLY A 60 17.45 -2.27 37.98
CA GLY A 60 18.76 -2.93 38.08
C GLY A 60 19.27 -3.11 39.51
N PHE A 61 20.12 -4.14 39.68
CA PHE A 61 20.94 -4.49 40.86
C PHE A 61 20.43 -5.62 41.77
N GLY A 62 20.77 -6.86 41.39
CA GLY A 62 20.56 -8.11 42.14
C GLY A 62 21.43 -8.34 43.39
N LYS A 63 22.12 -7.33 43.94
CA LYS A 63 22.90 -7.46 45.21
C LYS A 63 22.48 -6.45 46.27
N GLY A 64 22.29 -5.18 45.90
CA GLY A 64 21.83 -4.13 46.82
C GLY A 64 20.38 -4.33 47.27
N ALA A 65 19.50 -4.74 46.35
CA ALA A 65 18.10 -5.02 46.68
C ALA A 65 17.96 -6.15 47.71
N LYS A 66 18.80 -7.18 47.62
CA LYS A 66 18.75 -8.37 48.47
C LYS A 66 19.11 -8.09 49.93
N LEU A 67 20.22 -7.38 50.14
CA LEU A 67 20.64 -6.92 51.47
C LEU A 67 19.63 -5.93 52.08
N TYR A 68 19.01 -5.09 51.26
CA TYR A 68 18.00 -4.15 51.71
C TYR A 68 16.69 -4.87 52.10
N THR A 69 16.26 -5.89 51.34
CA THR A 69 15.07 -6.68 51.66
C THR A 69 15.27 -7.55 52.89
N GLU A 70 16.43 -8.18 53.07
CA GLU A 70 16.78 -8.89 54.30
C GLU A 70 16.72 -7.93 55.49
N ASN A 71 17.32 -6.74 55.37
CA ASN A 71 17.26 -5.74 56.43
C ASN A 71 15.82 -5.26 56.70
N HIS A 72 15.00 -5.07 55.67
CA HIS A 72 13.64 -4.57 55.81
C HIS A 72 12.68 -5.62 56.41
N VAL A 73 12.85 -6.90 56.05
CA VAL A 73 12.10 -8.02 56.63
C VAL A 73 12.50 -8.22 58.09
N LEU A 74 13.79 -8.17 58.41
CA LEU A 74 14.29 -8.20 59.79
C LEU A 74 13.77 -7.01 60.61
N ARG A 75 13.74 -5.80 60.02
CA ARG A 75 13.24 -4.59 60.69
C ARG A 75 11.73 -4.66 60.95
N LEU A 76 10.93 -5.20 60.02
CA LEU A 76 9.50 -5.44 60.22
C LEU A 76 9.26 -6.52 61.30
N PHE A 77 10.12 -7.54 61.37
CA PHE A 77 10.07 -8.56 62.41
C PHE A 77 10.31 -8.00 63.81
N SER A 78 11.29 -7.11 63.96
CA SER A 78 11.58 -6.46 65.24
C SER A 78 10.44 -5.56 65.74
N ILE A 79 9.60 -5.02 64.87
CA ILE A 79 8.53 -4.07 65.24
C ILE A 79 7.19 -4.80 65.47
N TYR A 80 6.91 -5.91 64.78
CA TYR A 80 5.60 -6.58 64.81
C TYR A 80 5.66 -8.11 64.90
N PRO A 81 6.02 -8.69 66.06
CA PRO A 81 6.18 -10.14 66.21
C PRO A 81 4.87 -10.94 66.08
N SER A 82 3.73 -10.34 66.44
CA SER A 82 2.42 -11.03 66.53
C SER A 82 1.89 -11.60 65.20
N PRO A 83 1.78 -10.83 64.10
CA PRO A 83 1.34 -11.38 62.81
C PRO A 83 2.39 -12.25 62.10
N LEU A 84 3.66 -12.17 62.52
CA LEU A 84 4.78 -12.92 61.95
C LEU A 84 4.92 -14.34 62.51
N SER A 85 4.29 -14.63 63.65
CA SER A 85 4.26 -15.96 64.28
C SER A 85 3.54 -17.04 63.45
N GLN A 86 2.90 -16.68 62.33
CA GLN A 86 2.21 -17.62 61.43
C GLN A 86 3.15 -18.25 60.39
N PHE A 87 4.38 -17.73 60.25
CA PHE A 87 5.46 -18.34 59.46
C PHE A 87 6.43 -19.01 60.42
N GLY A 88 6.85 -20.22 60.08
CA GLY A 88 7.69 -21.03 60.98
C GLY A 88 9.02 -20.35 61.28
N GLU A 89 9.58 -19.63 60.30
CA GLU A 89 10.81 -18.84 60.44
C GLU A 89 10.85 -17.63 59.50
N ILE A 90 11.54 -16.55 59.92
CA ILE A 90 11.79 -15.33 59.12
C ILE A 90 12.42 -15.65 57.77
N TRP A 91 13.27 -16.67 57.73
CA TRP A 91 13.94 -17.13 56.53
C TRP A 91 12.99 -17.70 55.48
N GLU A 92 11.88 -18.32 55.89
CA GLU A 92 10.83 -18.80 54.99
C GLU A 92 10.16 -17.63 54.26
N LEU A 93 9.97 -16.52 54.98
CA LEU A 93 9.43 -15.28 54.43
C LEU A 93 10.43 -14.63 53.45
N VAL A 94 11.71 -14.56 53.80
CA VAL A 94 12.78 -14.05 52.93
C VAL A 94 12.89 -14.89 51.66
N ALA A 95 12.88 -16.22 51.76
CA ALA A 95 12.91 -17.12 50.61
C ALA A 95 11.71 -16.92 49.67
N ARG A 96 10.52 -16.65 50.23
CA ARG A 96 9.33 -16.36 49.43
C ARG A 96 9.40 -15.00 48.72
N PHE A 97 9.96 -13.99 49.37
CA PHE A 97 10.22 -12.72 48.72
C PHE A 97 11.25 -12.85 47.59
N ASP A 98 12.33 -13.61 47.82
CA ASP A 98 13.33 -13.90 46.79
C ASP A 98 12.71 -14.58 45.56
N THR A 99 11.86 -15.61 45.77
CA THR A 99 11.16 -16.27 44.65
C THR A 99 10.17 -15.34 43.94
N LEU A 100 9.49 -14.45 44.65
CA LEU A 100 8.58 -13.47 44.04
C LEU A 100 9.36 -12.42 43.23
N LEU A 101 10.53 -11.99 43.69
CA LEU A 101 11.41 -11.09 42.95
C LEU A 101 11.96 -11.76 41.69
N ALA A 102 12.44 -13.00 41.80
CA ALA A 102 12.94 -13.77 40.67
C ALA A 102 11.85 -14.00 39.61
N THR A 103 10.62 -14.33 40.02
CA THR A 103 9.49 -14.49 39.09
C THR A 103 9.07 -13.16 38.46
N ARG A 104 9.07 -12.06 39.22
CA ARG A 104 8.83 -10.72 38.68
C ARG A 104 9.85 -10.33 37.61
N GLU A 105 11.13 -10.56 37.85
CA GLU A 105 12.20 -10.26 36.89
C GLU A 105 12.05 -11.09 35.61
N GLN A 106 11.75 -12.39 35.75
CA GLN A 106 11.45 -13.25 34.60
C GLN A 106 10.23 -12.79 33.79
N LEU A 107 9.15 -12.36 34.46
CA LEU A 107 7.96 -11.85 33.79
C LEU A 107 8.23 -10.54 33.05
N LEU A 108 8.99 -9.62 33.65
CA LEU A 108 9.40 -8.37 33.00
C LEU A 108 10.30 -8.64 31.78
N GLY A 109 11.24 -9.60 31.88
CA GLY A 109 12.06 -10.04 30.76
C GLY A 109 11.19 -10.54 29.60
N ARG A 110 10.27 -11.47 29.88
CA ARG A 110 9.34 -12.00 28.87
C ARG A 110 8.41 -10.95 28.27
N GLU A 111 7.92 -10.02 29.07
CA GLU A 111 7.09 -8.91 28.57
C GLU A 111 7.90 -8.02 27.62
N SER A 112 9.15 -7.71 27.97
CA SER A 112 10.04 -6.90 27.14
C SER A 112 10.38 -7.58 25.81
N GLU A 113 10.69 -8.88 25.84
CA GLU A 113 10.94 -9.69 24.65
C GLU A 113 9.69 -9.75 23.76
N GLY A 114 8.52 -10.01 24.34
CA GLY A 114 7.26 -10.04 23.62
C GLY A 114 6.93 -8.68 22.99
N ARG A 115 7.21 -7.59 23.70
CA ARG A 115 7.04 -6.22 23.18
C ARG A 115 7.98 -5.94 22.01
N GLN A 116 9.26 -6.29 22.13
CA GLN A 116 10.25 -6.12 21.06
C GLN A 116 9.90 -6.93 19.82
N LEU A 117 9.51 -8.20 19.99
CA LEU A 117 9.06 -9.05 18.87
C LEU A 117 7.81 -8.46 18.20
N GLY A 118 6.85 -7.99 18.99
CA GLY A 118 5.64 -7.34 18.47
C GLY A 118 5.94 -6.03 17.73
N GLU A 119 6.89 -5.22 18.22
CA GLU A 119 7.33 -4.00 17.54
C GLU A 119 8.08 -4.32 16.24
N ALA A 120 8.98 -5.31 16.25
CA ALA A 120 9.70 -5.75 15.07
C ALA A 120 8.76 -6.25 13.96
N LEU A 121 7.77 -7.09 14.32
CA LEU A 121 6.78 -7.59 13.37
C LEU A 121 5.92 -6.45 12.79
N ARG A 122 5.49 -5.50 13.64
CA ARG A 122 4.75 -4.31 13.18
C ARG A 122 5.58 -3.43 12.25
N GLN A 123 6.88 -3.29 12.51
CA GLN A 123 7.77 -2.54 11.62
C GLN A 123 7.95 -3.24 10.28
N GLN A 124 8.17 -4.56 10.29
CA GLN A 124 8.27 -5.34 9.05
C GLN A 124 6.98 -5.25 8.23
N HIS A 125 5.83 -5.37 8.89
CA HIS A 125 4.53 -5.23 8.22
C HIS A 125 4.35 -3.83 7.61
N ARG A 126 4.70 -2.75 8.33
CA ARG A 126 4.66 -1.38 7.78
C ARG A 126 5.53 -1.23 6.54
N ARG A 127 6.79 -1.67 6.62
CA ARG A 127 7.71 -1.63 5.47
C ARG A 127 7.15 -2.36 4.26
N PHE A 128 6.60 -3.56 4.48
CA PHE A 128 5.97 -4.33 3.40
C PHE A 128 4.79 -3.57 2.77
N VAL A 129 3.90 -3.00 3.59
CA VAL A 129 2.76 -2.20 3.10
C VAL A 129 3.22 -0.97 2.32
N ASP A 130 4.22 -0.24 2.84
CA ASP A 130 4.78 0.94 2.18
C ASP A 130 5.40 0.56 0.82
N GLU A 131 6.18 -0.52 0.76
CA GLU A 131 6.77 -1.05 -0.48
C GLU A 131 5.70 -1.47 -1.49
N GLN A 132 4.62 -2.12 -1.05
CA GLN A 132 3.50 -2.47 -1.95
C GLN A 132 2.75 -1.22 -2.42
N SER A 133 2.54 -0.23 -1.55
CA SER A 133 1.91 1.04 -1.90
C SER A 133 2.72 1.78 -2.97
N ASP A 134 4.03 1.86 -2.79
CA ASP A 134 4.95 2.45 -3.78
C ASP A 134 4.90 1.71 -5.11
N ARG A 135 4.83 0.38 -5.10
CA ARG A 135 4.68 -0.44 -6.31
C ARG A 135 3.36 -0.15 -7.02
N ILE A 136 2.25 -0.10 -6.29
CA ILE A 136 0.93 0.22 -6.84
C ILE A 136 0.95 1.62 -7.47
N LEU A 137 1.55 2.60 -6.78
CA LEU A 137 1.67 3.97 -7.29
C LEU A 137 2.48 4.02 -8.59
N ARG A 138 3.61 3.30 -8.66
CA ARG A 138 4.41 3.19 -9.89
C ARG A 138 3.61 2.59 -11.04
N TYR A 139 2.88 1.49 -10.81
CA TYR A 139 2.07 0.88 -11.85
C TYR A 139 0.91 1.78 -12.30
N ASN A 140 0.26 2.49 -11.38
CA ASN A 140 -0.79 3.46 -11.72
C ASN A 140 -0.24 4.60 -12.59
N ASN A 141 0.95 5.12 -12.28
CA ASN A 141 1.59 6.14 -13.09
C ASN A 141 1.92 5.62 -14.50
N GLN A 142 2.48 4.41 -14.60
CA GLN A 142 2.75 3.77 -15.89
C GLN A 142 1.47 3.53 -16.70
N LEU A 143 0.39 3.08 -16.03
CA LEU A 143 -0.89 2.88 -16.66
C LEU A 143 -1.46 4.20 -17.21
N SER A 144 -1.39 5.27 -16.44
CA SER A 144 -1.83 6.61 -16.86
C SER A 144 -1.02 7.12 -18.06
N GLU A 145 0.29 6.91 -18.07
CA GLU A 145 1.15 7.27 -19.19
C GLU A 145 0.78 6.48 -20.46
N LEU A 146 0.62 5.16 -20.34
CA LEU A 146 0.23 4.30 -21.46
C LEU A 146 -1.15 4.64 -22.00
N GLN A 147 -2.12 4.94 -21.12
CA GLN A 147 -3.45 5.40 -21.51
C GLN A 147 -3.38 6.72 -22.29
N THR A 148 -2.56 7.67 -21.82
CA THR A 148 -2.38 8.95 -22.50
C THR A 148 -1.77 8.76 -23.90
N ARG A 149 -0.73 7.92 -24.03
CA ARG A 149 -0.12 7.60 -25.33
C ARG A 149 -1.11 6.92 -26.26
N LEU A 150 -1.89 5.98 -25.75
CA LEU A 150 -2.91 5.30 -26.52
C LEU A 150 -3.98 6.27 -27.03
N GLU A 151 -4.43 7.21 -26.19
CA GLU A 151 -5.41 8.22 -26.60
C GLU A 151 -4.82 9.17 -27.65
N GLN A 152 -3.56 9.56 -27.53
CA GLN A 152 -2.85 10.34 -28.55
C GLN A 152 -2.82 9.62 -29.89
N VAL A 153 -2.41 8.35 -29.91
CA VAL A 153 -2.35 7.55 -31.15
C VAL A 153 -3.74 7.37 -31.75
N ARG A 154 -4.78 7.10 -30.93
CA ARG A 154 -6.16 7.01 -31.40
C ARG A 154 -6.65 8.31 -32.01
N SER A 155 -6.36 9.45 -31.37
CA SER A 155 -6.74 10.76 -31.89
C SER A 155 -6.09 11.06 -33.25
N LEU A 156 -4.83 10.64 -33.45
CA LEU A 156 -4.13 10.76 -34.73
C LEU A 156 -4.73 9.83 -35.77
N ALA A 157 -5.02 8.58 -35.40
CA ALA A 157 -5.66 7.62 -36.29
C ALA A 157 -7.01 8.12 -36.80
N LEU A 158 -7.86 8.66 -35.91
CA LEU A 158 -9.15 9.26 -36.28
C LEU A 158 -9.00 10.44 -37.24
N LYS A 159 -7.98 11.31 -37.03
CA LYS A 159 -7.69 12.41 -37.96
C LYS A 159 -7.31 11.88 -39.34
N TRP A 160 -6.42 10.90 -39.41
CA TRP A 160 -6.01 10.31 -40.68
C TRP A 160 -7.17 9.60 -41.39
N GLU A 161 -8.00 8.87 -40.64
CA GLU A 161 -9.21 8.25 -41.17
C GLU A 161 -10.17 9.28 -41.76
N ALA A 162 -10.40 10.41 -41.06
CA ALA A 162 -11.22 11.49 -41.58
C ALA A 162 -10.64 12.10 -42.87
N THR A 163 -9.32 12.35 -42.91
CA THR A 163 -8.66 12.86 -44.14
C THR A 163 -8.74 11.86 -45.29
N TRP A 164 -8.56 10.58 -45.00
CA TRP A 164 -8.64 9.50 -46.00
C TRP A 164 -10.05 9.41 -46.58
N ASN A 165 -11.07 9.41 -45.73
CA ASN A 165 -12.47 9.40 -46.16
C ASN A 165 -12.81 10.62 -47.01
N HIS A 166 -12.26 11.80 -46.69
CA HIS A 166 -12.46 13.00 -47.50
C HIS A 166 -11.83 12.88 -48.89
N ILE A 167 -10.57 12.44 -48.97
CA ILE A 167 -9.88 12.20 -50.24
C ILE A 167 -10.64 11.17 -51.08
N GLN A 168 -11.08 10.07 -50.45
CA GLN A 168 -11.85 9.03 -51.12
C GLN A 168 -13.18 9.57 -51.67
N SER A 169 -13.87 10.42 -50.92
CA SER A 169 -15.11 11.06 -51.38
C SER A 169 -14.88 11.97 -52.59
N ILE A 170 -13.81 12.77 -52.58
CA ILE A 170 -13.44 13.62 -53.74
C ILE A 170 -13.10 12.74 -54.94
N SER A 171 -12.25 11.73 -54.75
CA SER A 171 -11.83 10.83 -55.82
C SER A 171 -13.02 10.07 -56.44
N ALA A 172 -13.97 9.61 -55.63
CA ALA A 172 -15.21 8.99 -56.11
C ALA A 172 -16.05 9.96 -56.94
N ARG A 173 -16.18 11.23 -56.50
CA ARG A 173 -16.88 12.28 -57.24
C ARG A 173 -16.21 12.59 -58.57
N GLU A 174 -14.89 12.77 -58.59
CA GLU A 174 -14.13 13.04 -59.82
C GLU A 174 -14.20 11.87 -60.79
N THR A 175 -14.11 10.64 -60.30
CA THR A 175 -14.26 9.43 -61.11
C THR A 175 -15.66 9.36 -61.74
N LEU A 176 -16.69 9.69 -60.98
CA LEU A 176 -18.07 9.75 -61.48
C LEU A 176 -18.24 10.84 -62.54
N LEU A 177 -17.71 12.05 -62.31
CA LEU A 177 -17.73 13.15 -63.28
C LEU A 177 -16.99 12.77 -64.56
N LEU A 178 -15.82 12.15 -64.45
CA LEU A 178 -15.06 11.68 -65.60
C LEU A 178 -15.85 10.63 -66.40
N GLY A 179 -16.52 9.71 -65.70
CA GLY A 179 -17.43 8.74 -66.33
C GLY A 179 -18.59 9.41 -67.07
N GLN A 180 -19.22 10.43 -66.47
CA GLN A 180 -20.28 11.21 -67.11
C GLN A 180 -19.77 11.97 -68.35
N ILE A 181 -18.60 12.61 -68.26
CA ILE A 181 -17.98 13.30 -69.41
C ILE A 181 -17.70 12.30 -70.53
N LYS A 182 -17.16 11.13 -70.21
CA LYS A 182 -16.88 10.07 -71.19
C LYS A 182 -18.14 9.60 -71.90
N VAL A 183 -19.20 9.30 -71.15
CA VAL A 183 -20.48 8.84 -71.72
C VAL A 183 -21.16 9.94 -72.54
N THR A 184 -21.19 11.17 -72.03
CA THR A 184 -21.82 12.30 -72.75
C THR A 184 -21.07 12.64 -74.03
N THR A 185 -19.73 12.66 -74.00
CA THR A 185 -18.89 12.89 -75.19
C THR A 185 -19.11 11.79 -76.24
N LEU A 186 -19.10 10.52 -75.82
CA LEU A 186 -19.39 9.39 -76.72
C LEU A 186 -20.78 9.51 -77.34
N ASN A 187 -21.79 9.83 -76.53
CA ASN A 187 -23.16 10.01 -77.02
C ASN A 187 -23.27 11.16 -78.02
N LEU A 188 -22.62 12.30 -77.75
CA LEU A 188 -22.55 13.44 -78.69
C LEU A 188 -21.85 13.05 -79.99
N PHE A 189 -20.72 12.34 -79.90
CA PHE A 189 -19.96 11.86 -81.07
C PHE A 189 -20.82 10.95 -81.97
N HIS A 190 -21.55 10.00 -81.38
CA HIS A 190 -22.49 9.15 -82.12
C HIS A 190 -23.63 9.96 -82.75
N MET A 191 -24.19 10.95 -82.05
CA MET A 191 -25.24 11.81 -82.61
C MET A 191 -24.76 12.63 -83.81
N MET A 192 -23.48 12.98 -83.87
CA MET A 192 -22.89 13.67 -85.03
C MET A 192 -22.47 12.72 -86.17
N GLY A 193 -22.85 11.43 -86.10
CA GLY A 193 -22.58 10.44 -87.14
C GLY A 193 -21.21 9.77 -87.03
N GLY A 194 -20.50 9.94 -85.91
CA GLY A 194 -19.25 9.23 -85.63
C GLY A 194 -19.48 7.74 -85.38
N GLN A 195 -18.63 6.89 -85.94
CA GLN A 195 -18.62 5.44 -85.70
C GLN A 195 -17.41 5.03 -84.86
N THR A 196 -17.58 4.03 -84.00
CA THR A 196 -16.53 3.53 -83.10
C THR A 196 -15.89 2.21 -83.52
N ASP A 197 -16.55 1.47 -84.41
CA ASP A 197 -16.20 0.08 -84.75
C ASP A 197 -15.71 -0.07 -86.21
N ASP A 198 -15.53 1.03 -86.94
CA ASP A 198 -15.06 1.09 -88.34
C ASP A 198 -13.54 1.38 -88.44
N GLU A 199 -12.90 1.00 -89.56
CA GLU A 199 -11.45 1.24 -89.82
C GLU A 199 -11.02 2.72 -89.71
N ASN A 200 -11.96 3.67 -89.88
CA ASN A 200 -11.74 5.12 -89.75
C ASN A 200 -12.41 5.74 -88.49
N GLY A 201 -13.01 4.89 -87.65
CA GLY A 201 -13.69 5.27 -86.41
C GLY A 201 -12.73 5.71 -85.29
N VAL A 202 -13.26 6.39 -84.27
CA VAL A 202 -12.50 6.66 -83.03
C VAL A 202 -12.92 5.61 -82.01
N GLY A 203 -11.95 4.95 -81.37
CA GLY A 203 -12.23 3.86 -80.45
C GLY A 203 -13.15 4.29 -79.28
N ILE A 204 -14.01 3.39 -78.83
CA ILE A 204 -14.98 3.61 -77.72
C ILE A 204 -14.29 4.15 -76.45
N GLY A 205 -13.06 3.71 -76.18
CA GLY A 205 -12.26 4.12 -75.03
C GLY A 205 -11.56 5.48 -75.16
N ASP A 206 -11.44 6.01 -76.39
CA ASP A 206 -10.68 7.22 -76.71
C ASP A 206 -11.58 8.47 -76.65
N THR A 207 -11.81 8.95 -75.43
CA THR A 207 -12.66 10.10 -75.16
C THR A 207 -12.08 11.40 -75.73
N LEU A 208 -10.76 11.54 -75.81
CA LEU A 208 -10.11 12.75 -76.34
C LEU A 208 -10.30 12.84 -77.86
N GLY A 209 -10.08 11.75 -78.60
CA GLY A 209 -10.34 11.71 -80.04
C GLY A 209 -11.82 11.95 -80.39
N GLN A 210 -12.74 11.49 -79.55
CA GLN A 210 -14.18 11.76 -79.70
C GLN A 210 -14.47 13.26 -79.46
N LEU A 211 -13.87 13.84 -78.41
CA LEU A 211 -14.05 15.24 -78.07
C LEU A 211 -13.49 16.17 -79.16
N ASP A 212 -12.35 15.84 -79.76
CA ASP A 212 -11.73 16.60 -80.86
C ASP A 212 -12.60 16.62 -82.12
N ARG A 213 -13.37 15.55 -82.36
CA ARG A 213 -14.36 15.51 -83.46
C ARG A 213 -15.67 16.24 -83.09
N VAL A 214 -16.03 16.28 -81.80
CA VAL A 214 -17.21 17.00 -81.29
C VAL A 214 -17.00 18.50 -81.18
N MET A 215 -15.78 18.94 -80.84
CA MET A 215 -15.41 20.35 -80.83
C MET A 215 -14.70 20.72 -82.15
N PRO A 216 -15.41 21.28 -83.15
CA PRO A 216 -14.74 21.82 -84.33
C PRO A 216 -13.75 22.92 -83.90
N SER A 217 -12.60 22.96 -84.57
CA SER A 217 -11.46 23.87 -84.37
C SER A 217 -11.76 25.37 -84.53
N GLN A 218 -13.03 25.79 -84.47
CA GLN A 218 -13.51 27.17 -84.57
C GLN A 218 -13.99 27.79 -83.25
N LEU A 219 -14.05 27.05 -82.13
CA LEU A 219 -14.33 27.63 -80.80
C LEU A 219 -13.10 28.23 -80.10
N THR A 220 -11.91 28.13 -80.70
CA THR A 220 -10.62 28.59 -80.17
C THR A 220 -10.42 30.11 -80.16
N TYR A 221 -11.39 30.92 -80.61
CA TYR A 221 -11.28 32.39 -80.61
C TYR A 221 -12.01 33.11 -79.47
N GLY A 222 -12.64 32.40 -78.52
CA GLY A 222 -13.55 33.02 -77.54
C GLY A 222 -13.22 32.90 -76.06
N ILE A 223 -12.35 31.98 -75.61
CA ILE A 223 -12.17 31.72 -74.17
C ILE A 223 -10.80 32.23 -73.72
N GLY A 224 -10.83 33.38 -73.06
CA GLY A 224 -9.68 34.05 -72.48
C GLY A 224 -8.86 33.16 -71.55
N ARG A 225 -7.56 33.42 -71.58
CA ARG A 225 -6.49 32.86 -70.75
C ARG A 225 -6.94 32.60 -69.31
N TYR A 226 -7.03 31.33 -68.93
CA TYR A 226 -6.96 30.94 -67.52
C TYR A 226 -5.48 30.96 -67.10
N THR A 227 -5.10 32.00 -66.36
CA THR A 227 -3.85 32.03 -65.60
C THR A 227 -3.95 31.05 -64.42
N PRO A 228 -2.96 30.16 -64.20
CA PRO A 228 -2.97 29.30 -63.02
C PRO A 228 -2.59 30.13 -61.78
N ILE A 229 -3.49 30.18 -60.81
CA ILE A 229 -3.19 30.69 -59.47
C ILE A 229 -2.32 29.63 -58.79
N MET A 230 -1.01 29.90 -58.73
CA MET A 230 -0.07 29.22 -57.84
C MET A 230 -0.36 29.68 -56.41
N SER A 231 -1.17 28.91 -55.68
CA SER A 231 -1.21 29.00 -54.22
C SER A 231 -0.22 27.98 -53.65
N HIS A 232 1.04 28.41 -53.54
CA HIS A 232 1.93 27.90 -52.51
C HIS A 232 1.39 28.40 -51.17
N GLU A 233 0.86 27.52 -50.33
CA GLU A 233 0.72 27.83 -48.91
C GLU A 233 1.49 26.76 -48.12
N LYS A 234 2.69 27.17 -47.73
CA LYS A 234 3.45 26.59 -46.62
C LYS A 234 2.84 27.14 -45.33
N HIS A 235 2.35 26.28 -44.45
CA HIS A 235 2.75 26.19 -43.05
C HIS A 235 2.10 24.98 -42.37
#